data_AF-A0A2W5U3S1-F1
#
_entry.id   AF-A0A2W5U3S1-F1
#
_cell.length_a   1.000
_cell.length_b   1.000
_cell.length_c   1.000
_cell.angle_alpha   90.00
_cell.angle_beta   90.00
_cell.angle_gamma   90.00
#
_symmetry.space_group_name_H-M   'P 1'
#
loop_
_entity.id
_entity.type
_entity.pdbx_description
1 polymer ?
#
loop_
_entity_poly.entity_id
_entity_poly.type
_entity_poly.pdbx_seq_one_letter_code
_entity_poly.pdbx_strand_id
1 'polypeptide(L)'
;MKHAPLEIRSGLPLETRRDPPSDPLAIATAAVEELRTAATEAQTRHDTEVRGLTERLAALETRANRPTGTETPTEPTPERRAFAAYLRLGDAISADEQRSLTQSSDTGGGYLAPPEMASEIIRDLLEFSPMRSVASVRTTTAPSVVYPTRGDVTNARWLGENQASEESEISFGQREIAVRELGTHVDISNRLLADAPQAETEVRSALAEDFGRKEALGFLFGDGRNG
;
A
#
# COMPACT_ATOMS: atom_id res chain seq x y z
N MET A 1 22.03 48.23 -86.69
CA MET A 1 22.78 48.60 -85.47
C MET A 1 22.49 47.54 -84.42
N LYS A 2 23.55 47.00 -83.80
CA LYS A 2 23.54 45.87 -82.87
C LYS A 2 22.91 46.31 -81.54
N HIS A 3 21.88 45.61 -81.08
CA HIS A 3 21.41 45.71 -79.69
C HIS A 3 21.31 44.29 -79.11
N ALA A 4 21.85 44.16 -77.90
CA ALA A 4 22.37 42.95 -77.29
C ALA A 4 21.30 41.89 -76.93
N PRO A 5 21.68 40.60 -76.85
CA PRO A 5 20.79 39.56 -76.34
C PRO A 5 20.54 39.74 -74.84
N LEU A 6 19.26 39.74 -74.44
CA LEU A 6 18.83 39.75 -73.04
C LEU A 6 19.14 38.39 -72.40
N GLU A 7 19.85 38.43 -71.27
CA GLU A 7 20.26 37.26 -70.48
C GLU A 7 19.05 36.44 -70.00
N ILE A 8 19.04 35.14 -70.29
CA ILE A 8 18.11 34.18 -69.69
C ILE A 8 18.63 33.88 -68.27
N ARG A 9 18.08 34.57 -67.27
CA ARG A 9 18.28 34.20 -65.87
C ARG A 9 17.22 33.16 -65.52
N SER A 10 17.62 31.89 -65.44
CA SER A 10 16.77 30.80 -64.95
C SER A 10 16.29 31.14 -63.55
N GLY A 11 14.98 31.24 -63.34
CA GLY A 11 14.41 31.37 -62.01
C GLY A 11 14.87 30.20 -61.14
N LEU A 12 15.47 30.52 -59.99
CA LEU A 12 15.74 29.52 -58.95
C LEU A 12 14.40 28.86 -58.56
N PRO A 13 14.31 27.53 -58.44
CA PRO A 13 13.09 26.89 -57.98
C PRO A 13 12.75 27.42 -56.58
N LEU A 14 11.51 27.88 -56.41
CA LEU A 14 10.98 28.28 -55.11
C LEU A 14 11.05 27.08 -54.18
N GLU A 15 11.91 27.13 -53.17
CA GLU A 15 11.92 26.13 -52.10
C GLU A 15 10.59 26.23 -51.34
N THR A 16 9.69 25.28 -51.59
CA THR A 16 8.59 25.01 -50.68
C THR A 16 9.20 24.40 -49.42
N ARG A 17 9.23 25.21 -48.36
CA ARG A 17 9.42 24.80 -46.97
C ARG A 17 8.73 23.44 -46.77
N ARG A 18 9.50 22.42 -46.37
CA ARG A 18 9.02 21.05 -46.11
C ARG A 18 7.80 21.08 -45.18
N ASP A 19 6.62 20.98 -45.76
CA ASP A 19 5.43 20.56 -45.04
C ASP A 19 5.51 19.03 -44.85
N PRO A 20 5.31 18.51 -43.63
CA PRO A 20 5.23 17.06 -43.41
C PRO A 20 4.02 16.50 -44.18
N PRO A 21 4.09 15.27 -44.72
CA PRO A 21 2.98 14.67 -45.45
C PRO A 21 1.90 14.24 -44.44
N SER A 22 1.06 15.16 -43.96
CA SER A 22 -0.13 14.79 -43.20
C SER A 22 -1.28 14.54 -44.18
N ASP A 23 -1.17 13.48 -44.99
CA ASP A 23 -2.33 12.91 -45.66
C ASP A 23 -3.13 12.15 -44.57
N PRO A 24 -4.31 12.65 -44.16
CA PRO A 24 -5.09 12.04 -43.08
C PRO A 24 -5.47 10.58 -43.38
N LEU A 25 -5.52 10.19 -44.67
CA LEU A 25 -5.76 8.81 -45.06
C LEU A 25 -4.60 7.88 -44.67
N ALA A 26 -3.35 8.33 -44.85
CA ALA A 26 -2.16 7.53 -44.52
C ALA A 26 -2.05 7.26 -43.01
N ILE A 27 -2.36 8.27 -42.20
CA ILE A 27 -2.40 8.16 -40.73
C ILE A 27 -3.53 7.21 -40.31
N ALA A 28 -4.72 7.33 -40.92
CA ALA A 28 -5.84 6.44 -40.65
C ALA A 28 -5.53 4.98 -41.03
N THR A 29 -4.84 4.74 -42.15
CA THR A 29 -4.43 3.37 -42.54
C THR A 29 -3.39 2.79 -41.60
N ALA A 30 -2.44 3.58 -41.12
CA ALA A 30 -1.44 3.13 -40.15
C ALA A 30 -2.09 2.78 -38.80
N ALA A 31 -3.03 3.60 -38.32
CA ALA A 31 -3.77 3.32 -37.09
C ALA A 31 -4.65 2.05 -37.19
N VAL A 32 -5.22 1.77 -38.36
CA VAL A 32 -5.98 0.54 -38.60
C VAL A 32 -5.08 -0.69 -38.59
N GLU A 33 -3.87 -0.62 -39.15
CA GLU A 33 -2.93 -1.73 -39.08
C GLU A 33 -2.43 -1.98 -37.65
N GLU A 34 -2.15 -0.93 -36.87
CA GLU A 34 -1.79 -1.06 -35.45
C GLU A 34 -2.92 -1.67 -34.61
N LEU A 35 -4.17 -1.28 -34.88
CA LEU A 35 -5.35 -1.88 -34.24
C LEU A 35 -5.48 -3.37 -34.60
N ARG A 36 -5.20 -3.74 -35.87
CA ARG A 36 -5.22 -5.14 -36.32
C ARG A 36 -4.15 -5.96 -35.62
N THR A 37 -2.92 -5.45 -35.51
CA THR A 37 -1.84 -6.16 -34.79
C THR A 37 -2.19 -6.32 -33.32
N ALA A 38 -2.64 -5.26 -32.65
CA ALA A 38 -3.08 -5.31 -31.25
C ALA A 38 -4.24 -6.28 -31.03
N ALA A 39 -5.20 -6.35 -31.96
CA ALA A 39 -6.31 -7.30 -31.90
C ALA A 39 -5.83 -8.75 -32.03
N THR A 40 -4.88 -9.05 -32.92
CA THR A 40 -4.31 -10.40 -33.05
C THR A 40 -3.50 -10.82 -31.81
N GLU A 41 -2.79 -9.89 -31.18
CA GLU A 41 -2.06 -10.13 -29.92
C GLU A 41 -2.99 -10.32 -28.72
N ALA A 42 -4.12 -9.59 -28.68
CA ALA A 42 -5.16 -9.82 -27.68
C ALA A 42 -5.80 -11.20 -27.84
N GLN A 43 -6.12 -11.59 -29.08
CA GLN A 43 -6.71 -12.89 -29.37
C GLN A 43 -5.78 -14.05 -28.97
N THR A 44 -4.49 -13.96 -29.31
CA THR A 44 -3.52 -15.00 -28.95
C THR A 44 -3.33 -15.14 -27.43
N ARG A 45 -3.31 -14.03 -26.68
CA ARG A 45 -3.28 -14.07 -25.21
C ARG A 45 -4.52 -14.75 -24.65
N HIS A 46 -5.72 -14.38 -25.11
CA HIS A 46 -6.96 -15.02 -24.67
C HIS A 46 -6.97 -16.53 -24.99
N ASP A 47 -6.51 -16.94 -26.18
CA ASP A 47 -6.44 -18.34 -26.55
C ASP A 47 -5.46 -19.13 -25.64
N THR A 48 -4.35 -18.50 -25.22
CA THR A 48 -3.42 -19.13 -24.26
C THR A 48 -4.00 -19.25 -22.85
N GLU A 49 -4.72 -18.24 -22.38
CA GLU A 49 -5.38 -18.26 -21.06
C GLU A 49 -6.50 -19.31 -21.02
N VAL A 50 -7.33 -19.36 -22.06
CA VAL A 50 -8.40 -20.36 -22.18
C VAL A 50 -7.81 -21.77 -22.19
N ARG A 51 -6.70 -21.99 -22.91
CA ARG A 51 -6.00 -23.29 -22.91
C ARG A 51 -5.46 -23.67 -21.52
N GLY A 52 -4.87 -22.72 -20.80
CA GLY A 52 -4.40 -22.96 -19.43
C GLY A 52 -5.54 -23.27 -18.45
N LEU A 53 -6.70 -22.64 -18.63
CA LEU A 53 -7.90 -22.91 -17.83
C LEU A 53 -8.50 -24.28 -18.14
N THR A 54 -8.57 -24.68 -19.41
CA THR A 54 -9.08 -26.02 -19.79
C THR A 54 -8.17 -27.14 -19.30
N GLU A 55 -6.84 -26.96 -19.33
CA GLU A 55 -5.89 -27.91 -18.75
C GLU A 55 -6.05 -28.06 -17.23
N ARG A 56 -6.23 -26.96 -16.50
CA ARG A 56 -6.50 -26.98 -15.06
C ARG A 56 -7.82 -27.68 -14.73
N LEU A 57 -8.85 -27.42 -15.53
CA LEU A 57 -10.16 -28.02 -15.34
C LEU A 57 -10.10 -29.53 -15.63
N ALA A 58 -9.40 -29.96 -16.68
CA ALA A 58 -9.13 -31.38 -16.95
C ALA A 58 -8.31 -32.06 -15.84
N ALA A 59 -7.32 -31.37 -15.26
CA ALA A 59 -6.54 -31.88 -14.12
C ALA A 59 -7.39 -32.03 -12.85
N LEU A 60 -8.36 -31.12 -12.63
CA LEU A 60 -9.30 -31.21 -11.51
C LEU A 60 -10.34 -32.31 -11.73
N GLU A 61 -10.88 -32.45 -12.93
CA GLU A 61 -11.81 -33.52 -13.29
C GLU A 61 -11.15 -34.89 -13.20
N THR A 62 -9.90 -35.05 -13.66
CA THR A 62 -9.15 -36.31 -13.51
C THR A 62 -8.81 -36.65 -12.06
N ARG A 63 -8.62 -35.65 -11.19
CA ARG A 63 -8.49 -35.87 -9.73
C ARG A 63 -9.82 -36.24 -9.09
N ALA A 64 -10.91 -35.55 -9.45
CA ALA A 64 -12.23 -35.76 -8.88
C ALA A 64 -12.87 -37.08 -9.33
N ASN A 65 -12.62 -37.50 -10.57
CA ASN A 65 -13.21 -38.69 -11.18
C ASN A 65 -12.34 -39.95 -11.03
N ARG A 66 -11.35 -39.95 -10.13
CA ARG A 66 -10.60 -41.16 -9.77
C ARG A 66 -11.36 -41.90 -8.65
N PRO A 67 -12.07 -43.00 -8.94
CA PRO A 67 -12.68 -43.80 -7.90
C PRO A 67 -11.53 -44.55 -7.21
N THR A 68 -11.36 -44.31 -5.91
CA THR A 68 -10.24 -44.76 -5.04
C THR A 68 -9.02 -43.83 -5.02
N GLY A 69 -8.98 -43.01 -3.98
CA GLY A 69 -7.78 -42.31 -3.55
C GLY A 69 -6.79 -43.30 -2.97
N THR A 70 -5.82 -43.72 -3.79
CA THR A 70 -4.52 -44.19 -3.32
C THR A 70 -3.59 -43.00 -3.29
N GLU A 71 -3.67 -42.24 -2.21
CA GLU A 71 -2.41 -41.86 -1.55
C GLU A 71 -1.63 -43.18 -1.38
N THR A 72 -0.39 -43.23 -1.84
CA THR A 72 0.53 -44.26 -1.34
C THR A 72 0.39 -44.26 0.18
N PRO A 73 -0.09 -45.35 0.83
CA PRO A 73 -0.10 -45.38 2.26
C PRO A 73 1.36 -45.25 2.65
N THR A 74 1.74 -44.12 3.24
CA THR A 74 2.81 -44.12 4.22
C THR A 74 2.48 -45.31 5.11
N GLU A 75 3.25 -46.40 4.99
CA GLU A 75 3.09 -47.52 5.91
C GLU A 75 2.99 -46.90 7.30
N PRO A 76 1.90 -47.16 8.06
CA PRO A 76 1.75 -46.54 9.36
C PRO A 76 3.01 -46.89 10.13
N THR A 77 3.74 -45.87 10.54
CA THR A 77 4.96 -46.04 11.31
C THR A 77 4.64 -46.97 12.49
N PRO A 78 5.57 -47.83 12.92
CA PRO A 78 5.29 -48.85 13.94
C PRO A 78 4.61 -48.26 15.19
N GLU A 79 4.84 -46.99 15.49
CA GLU A 79 4.21 -46.20 16.56
C GLU A 79 2.72 -45.96 16.32
N ARG A 80 2.30 -45.60 15.10
CA ARG A 80 0.87 -45.43 14.77
C ARG A 80 0.12 -46.74 14.79
N ARG A 81 0.76 -47.84 14.38
CA ARG A 81 0.18 -49.18 14.46
C ARG A 81 0.00 -49.61 15.91
N ALA A 82 1.02 -49.40 16.75
CA ALA A 82 0.96 -49.67 18.17
C ALA A 82 -0.10 -48.83 18.90
N PHE A 83 -0.23 -47.54 18.56
CA PHE A 83 -1.25 -46.66 19.12
C PHE A 83 -2.68 -47.08 18.74
N ALA A 84 -2.91 -47.45 17.47
CA ALA A 84 -4.19 -47.96 17.02
C ALA A 84 -4.56 -49.31 17.66
N ALA A 85 -3.58 -50.17 17.93
CA ALA A 85 -3.76 -51.42 18.66
C ALA A 85 -4.10 -51.18 20.14
N TYR A 86 -3.41 -50.26 20.81
CA TYR A 86 -3.67 -49.86 22.20
C TYR A 86 -5.09 -49.33 22.39
N LEU A 87 -5.58 -48.47 21.50
CA LEU A 87 -6.96 -47.94 21.57
C LEU A 87 -8.03 -49.05 21.46
N ARG A 88 -7.70 -50.19 20.85
CA ARG A 88 -8.63 -51.31 20.65
C ARG A 88 -8.50 -52.42 21.68
N LEU A 89 -7.28 -52.72 22.15
CA LEU A 89 -6.98 -53.85 23.03
C LEU A 89 -6.48 -53.46 24.42
N GLY A 90 -6.21 -52.17 24.67
CA GLY A 90 -5.64 -51.69 25.94
C GLY A 90 -4.24 -52.27 26.20
N ASP A 91 -3.96 -52.64 27.45
CA ASP A 91 -2.65 -53.18 27.89
C ASP A 91 -2.30 -54.58 27.34
N ALA A 92 -3.20 -55.23 26.59
CA ALA A 92 -3.01 -56.56 26.03
C ALA A 92 -2.27 -56.58 24.66
N ILE A 93 -1.50 -55.54 24.35
CA ILE A 93 -0.71 -55.43 23.11
C ILE A 93 0.61 -56.23 23.17
N SER A 94 1.18 -56.54 22.01
CA SER A 94 2.44 -57.30 21.92
C SER A 94 3.61 -56.51 22.52
N ALA A 95 4.59 -57.21 23.11
CA ALA A 95 5.70 -56.58 23.83
C ALA A 95 6.55 -55.62 22.95
N ASP A 96 6.58 -55.83 21.63
CA ASP A 96 7.28 -54.95 20.69
C ASP A 96 6.47 -53.67 20.37
N GLU A 97 5.14 -53.75 20.30
CA GLU A 97 4.25 -52.58 20.19
C GLU A 97 4.21 -51.77 21.49
N GLN A 98 4.28 -52.46 22.64
CA GLN A 98 4.43 -51.85 23.95
C GLN A 98 5.78 -51.09 24.08
N ARG A 99 6.88 -51.64 23.52
CA ARG A 99 8.17 -50.94 23.42
C ARG A 99 8.14 -49.71 22.52
N SER A 100 7.42 -49.79 21.39
CA SER A 100 7.24 -48.66 20.49
C SER A 100 6.45 -47.51 21.16
N LEU A 101 5.46 -47.82 22.00
CA LEU A 101 4.77 -46.82 22.83
C LEU A 101 5.66 -46.28 23.97
N THR A 102 6.47 -47.13 24.60
CA THR A 102 7.33 -46.74 25.73
C THR A 102 8.59 -45.96 25.35
N GLN A 103 9.03 -46.00 24.08
CA GLN A 103 10.06 -45.06 23.61
C GLN A 103 9.59 -43.59 23.66
N SER A 104 8.28 -43.35 23.77
CA SER A 104 7.66 -42.03 23.97
C SER A 104 7.08 -41.83 25.38
N SER A 105 7.22 -42.79 26.29
CA SER A 105 6.72 -42.66 27.67
C SER A 105 7.86 -42.83 28.66
N ASP A 106 8.74 -41.83 28.73
CA ASP A 106 9.60 -41.68 29.89
C ASP A 106 8.79 -41.05 31.03
N THR A 107 8.45 -41.90 32.00
CA THR A 107 7.91 -41.56 33.32
C THR A 107 8.94 -40.76 34.13
N GLY A 108 9.27 -39.53 33.71
CA GLY A 108 10.37 -38.79 34.35
C GLY A 108 10.51 -37.28 34.13
N GLY A 109 9.74 -36.60 33.27
CA GLY A 109 9.91 -35.15 33.13
C GLY A 109 9.14 -34.54 31.98
N GLY A 110 8.20 -33.67 32.30
CA GLY A 110 7.31 -33.02 31.34
C GLY A 110 8.03 -32.12 30.32
N TYR A 111 7.41 -32.09 29.13
CA TYR A 111 7.53 -31.09 28.07
C TYR A 111 8.92 -30.93 27.41
N LEU A 112 9.13 -31.69 26.34
CA LEU A 112 10.18 -31.44 25.32
C LEU A 112 9.62 -30.86 24.01
N ALA A 113 8.45 -30.23 24.05
CA ALA A 113 8.16 -29.21 23.05
C ALA A 113 8.60 -27.88 23.67
N PRO A 114 9.72 -27.28 23.23
CA PRO A 114 9.93 -25.87 23.50
C PRO A 114 8.66 -25.14 23.08
N PRO A 115 8.07 -24.28 23.93
CA PRO A 115 6.98 -23.43 23.47
C PRO A 115 7.52 -22.68 22.26
N GLU A 116 6.93 -22.92 21.09
CA GLU A 116 7.27 -22.17 19.89
C GLU A 116 6.91 -20.72 20.17
N MET A 117 7.93 -19.90 20.39
CA MET A 117 7.73 -18.48 20.60
C MET A 117 7.38 -17.88 19.26
N ALA A 118 6.12 -17.48 19.11
CA ALA A 118 5.65 -16.82 17.90
C ALA A 118 6.53 -15.60 17.61
N SER A 119 7.00 -15.47 16.37
CA SER A 119 7.80 -14.34 15.91
C SER A 119 6.96 -13.08 15.66
N GLU A 120 5.64 -13.21 15.67
CA GLU A 120 4.70 -12.12 15.42
C GLU A 120 4.20 -11.53 16.75
N ILE A 121 4.24 -10.20 16.84
CA ILE A 121 3.66 -9.46 17.95
C ILE A 121 2.21 -9.15 17.59
N ILE A 122 1.28 -9.62 18.40
CA ILE A 122 -0.15 -9.31 18.25
C ILE A 122 -0.33 -7.83 18.64
N ARG A 123 -0.84 -7.06 17.68
CA ARG A 123 -1.10 -5.62 17.82
C ARG A 123 -2.59 -5.37 18.00
N ASP A 124 -2.93 -4.48 18.91
CA ASP A 124 -4.28 -3.95 18.99
C ASP A 124 -4.51 -2.96 17.85
N LEU A 125 -5.69 -2.99 17.25
CA LEU A 125 -6.06 -2.02 16.22
C LEU A 125 -6.40 -0.69 16.91
N LEU A 126 -5.50 0.28 16.83
CA LEU A 126 -5.72 1.63 17.35
C LEU A 126 -6.30 2.52 16.24
N GLU A 127 -7.54 2.97 16.45
CA GLU A 127 -8.17 3.97 15.60
C GLU A 127 -7.93 5.37 16.18
N PHE A 128 -7.33 6.26 15.39
CA PHE A 128 -7.18 7.67 15.74
C PHE A 128 -7.61 8.56 14.58
N SER A 129 -8.08 9.77 14.90
CA SER A 129 -8.69 10.66 13.92
C SER A 129 -7.67 11.19 12.91
N PRO A 130 -7.95 11.14 11.59
CA PRO A 130 -7.04 11.62 10.55
C PRO A 130 -7.09 13.15 10.40
N MET A 131 -7.13 13.92 11.49
CA MET A 131 -7.25 15.39 11.44
C MET A 131 -6.14 16.05 10.63
N ARG A 132 -4.94 15.47 10.62
CA ARG A 132 -3.81 15.97 9.83
C ARG A 132 -4.08 15.98 8.32
N SER A 133 -4.88 15.04 7.78
CA SER A 133 -5.17 14.99 6.34
C SER A 133 -6.15 16.06 5.87
N VAL A 134 -6.95 16.61 6.79
CA VAL A 134 -7.90 17.70 6.51
C VAL A 134 -7.33 19.06 6.89
N ALA A 135 -6.28 19.11 7.71
CA ALA A 135 -5.61 20.34 8.11
C ALA A 135 -4.55 20.79 7.09
N SER A 136 -4.28 22.11 7.04
CA SER A 136 -3.14 22.65 6.28
C SER A 136 -1.86 22.53 7.11
N VAL A 137 -1.01 21.57 6.76
CA VAL A 137 0.28 21.36 7.42
C VAL A 137 1.35 22.22 6.74
N ARG A 138 2.14 22.95 7.54
CA ARG A 138 3.30 23.72 7.08
C ARG A 138 4.50 23.44 7.95
N THR A 139 5.67 23.39 7.34
CA THR A 139 6.96 23.30 8.05
C THR A 139 7.38 24.69 8.53
N THR A 140 7.81 24.80 9.78
CA THR A 140 8.35 26.04 10.35
C THR A 140 9.62 25.73 11.14
N THR A 141 10.56 26.66 11.15
CA THR A 141 11.77 26.63 11.98
C THR A 141 11.71 27.62 13.14
N ALA A 142 10.69 28.48 13.16
CA ALA A 142 10.47 29.48 14.20
C ALA A 142 9.61 28.90 15.35
N PRO A 143 9.75 29.42 16.59
CA PRO A 143 8.99 28.95 17.74
C PRO A 143 7.48 29.26 17.65
N SER A 144 7.06 30.16 16.76
CA SER A 144 5.66 30.45 16.48
C SER A 144 5.45 30.92 15.05
N VAL A 145 4.21 30.81 14.59
CA VAL A 145 3.76 31.30 13.27
C VAL A 145 2.62 32.30 13.49
N VAL A 146 2.82 33.52 13.02
CA VAL A 146 1.82 34.59 13.12
C VAL A 146 1.07 34.69 11.79
N TYR A 147 -0.25 34.60 11.85
CA TYR A 147 -1.14 34.78 10.72
C TYR A 147 -1.84 36.14 10.83
N PRO A 148 -1.67 37.05 9.86
CA PRO A 148 -2.48 38.25 9.82
C PRO A 148 -3.92 37.87 9.49
N THR A 149 -4.85 38.31 10.33
CA THR A 149 -6.28 38.10 10.13
C THR A 149 -6.90 39.43 9.71
N ARG A 150 -7.72 39.42 8.67
CA ARG A 150 -8.56 40.57 8.37
C ARG A 150 -9.79 40.51 9.27
N GLY A 151 -10.12 41.62 9.92
CA GLY A 151 -11.37 41.80 10.64
C GLY A 151 -12.55 42.00 9.69
N ASP A 152 -13.59 42.68 10.15
CA ASP A 152 -14.84 42.81 9.42
C ASP A 152 -14.66 43.37 8.00
N VAL A 153 -15.51 42.86 7.11
CA VAL A 153 -15.52 43.23 5.69
C VAL A 153 -16.14 44.61 5.54
N THR A 154 -15.68 45.34 4.53
CA THR A 154 -16.18 46.68 4.23
C THR A 154 -17.71 46.68 4.00
N ASN A 155 -18.38 47.72 4.47
CA ASN A 155 -19.82 47.88 4.32
C ASN A 155 -20.13 48.60 2.99
N ALA A 156 -20.01 47.87 1.88
CA ALA A 156 -20.36 48.39 0.56
C ALA A 156 -21.89 48.52 0.41
N ARG A 157 -22.36 49.70 0.03
CA ARG A 157 -23.79 49.98 -0.19
C ARG A 157 -24.03 50.65 -1.53
N TRP A 158 -25.17 50.38 -2.15
CA TRP A 158 -25.64 51.11 -3.32
C TRP A 158 -26.11 52.50 -2.87
N LEU A 159 -25.55 53.55 -3.47
CA LEU A 159 -25.88 54.95 -3.16
C LEU A 159 -26.77 55.55 -4.26
N GLY A 160 -27.77 56.34 -3.86
CA GLY A 160 -28.54 57.19 -4.77
C GLY A 160 -27.84 58.53 -5.06
N GLU A 161 -28.26 59.23 -6.10
CA GLU A 161 -27.61 60.43 -6.66
C GLU A 161 -27.32 61.56 -5.64
N ASN A 162 -28.09 61.65 -4.56
CA ASN A 162 -27.94 62.65 -3.50
C ASN A 162 -27.57 62.08 -2.13
N GLN A 163 -27.12 60.82 -2.04
CA GLN A 163 -26.77 60.19 -0.76
C GLN A 163 -25.28 60.25 -0.47
N ALA A 164 -24.91 60.67 0.74
CA ALA A 164 -23.53 60.67 1.21
C ALA A 164 -23.06 59.22 1.47
N SER A 165 -21.84 58.91 1.02
CA SER A 165 -21.19 57.63 1.33
C SER A 165 -20.80 57.58 2.81
N GLU A 166 -21.06 56.46 3.47
CA GLU A 166 -20.48 56.16 4.78
C GLU A 166 -19.05 55.65 4.60
N GLU A 167 -18.15 55.98 5.54
CA GLU A 167 -16.79 55.48 5.56
C GLU A 167 -16.76 54.03 6.03
N SER A 168 -15.97 53.20 5.34
CA SER A 168 -15.79 51.81 5.71
C SER A 168 -14.37 51.60 6.22
N GLU A 169 -14.25 51.31 7.51
CA GLU A 169 -12.96 50.95 8.12
C GLU A 169 -12.70 49.44 7.98
N ILE A 170 -11.46 49.08 7.66
CA ILE A 170 -10.99 47.69 7.68
C ILE A 170 -10.06 47.54 8.87
N SER A 171 -10.39 46.63 9.78
CA SER A 171 -9.51 46.27 10.89
C SER A 171 -8.60 45.10 10.51
N PHE A 172 -7.38 45.10 11.03
CA PHE A 172 -6.44 43.99 10.91
C PHE A 172 -6.08 43.48 12.30
N GLY A 173 -6.10 42.17 12.45
CA GLY A 173 -5.65 41.46 13.64
C GLY A 173 -4.49 40.54 13.30
N GLN A 174 -3.95 39.89 14.32
CA GLN A 174 -2.93 38.87 14.19
C GLN A 174 -3.31 37.69 15.10
N ARG A 175 -3.16 36.47 14.59
CA ARG A 175 -3.32 35.25 15.37
C ARG A 175 -2.02 34.47 15.35
N GLU A 176 -1.45 34.27 16.52
CA GLU A 176 -0.22 33.51 16.70
C GLU A 176 -0.55 32.04 17.01
N ILE A 177 0.17 31.14 16.35
CA ILE A 177 0.17 29.71 16.64
C ILE A 177 1.55 29.35 17.18
N ALA A 178 1.63 29.03 18.46
CA ALA A 178 2.89 28.60 19.10
C ALA A 178 3.20 27.14 18.74
N VAL A 179 4.45 26.87 18.39
CA VAL A 179 4.95 25.51 18.13
C VAL A 179 5.27 24.85 19.48
N ARG A 180 4.74 23.65 19.70
CA ARG A 180 4.98 22.86 20.92
C ARG A 180 5.62 21.53 20.55
N GLU A 181 6.50 21.05 21.43
CA GLU A 181 7.18 19.77 21.27
C GLU A 181 6.39 18.66 21.98
N LEU A 182 6.33 17.49 21.33
CA LEU A 182 5.74 16.26 21.85
C LEU A 182 6.85 15.21 21.84
N GLY A 183 7.20 14.67 23.01
CA GLY A 183 8.30 13.72 23.15
C GLY A 183 7.95 12.59 24.10
N THR A 184 8.45 11.39 23.79
CA THR A 184 8.39 10.21 24.64
C THR A 184 9.60 9.32 24.36
N HIS A 185 9.94 8.44 25.30
CA HIS A 185 11.09 7.53 25.19
C HIS A 185 10.74 6.17 25.78
N VAL A 186 11.38 5.13 25.25
CA VAL A 186 11.30 3.75 25.73
C VAL A 186 12.70 3.16 25.73
N ASP A 187 13.11 2.63 26.87
CA ASP A 187 14.41 1.99 27.02
C ASP A 187 14.32 0.50 26.61
N ILE A 188 15.19 0.07 25.70
CA ILE A 188 15.28 -1.32 25.25
C ILE A 188 16.62 -1.89 25.72
N SER A 189 16.60 -3.05 26.37
CA SER A 189 17.85 -3.69 26.83
C SER A 189 18.64 -4.27 25.64
N ASN A 190 19.97 -4.13 25.68
CA ASN A 190 20.85 -4.69 24.64
C ASN A 190 20.74 -6.21 24.50
N ARG A 191 20.40 -6.92 25.59
CA ARG A 191 20.15 -8.36 25.56
C ARG A 191 18.88 -8.69 24.79
N LEU A 192 17.79 -7.97 25.08
CA LEU A 192 16.53 -8.12 24.34
C LEU A 192 16.72 -7.80 22.86
N LEU A 193 17.51 -6.78 22.52
CA LEU A 193 17.77 -6.44 21.11
C LEU A 193 18.57 -7.53 20.39
N ALA A 194 19.49 -8.19 21.09
CA ALA A 194 20.25 -9.32 20.54
C ALA A 194 19.38 -10.58 20.36
N ASP A 195 18.50 -10.85 21.32
CA ASP A 195 17.65 -12.04 21.31
C ASP A 195 16.40 -11.87 20.43
N ALA A 196 15.91 -10.64 20.27
CA ALA A 196 14.70 -10.28 19.52
C ALA A 196 14.88 -8.95 18.76
N PRO A 197 15.54 -8.95 17.59
CA PRO A 197 15.78 -7.73 16.80
C PRO A 197 14.48 -7.05 16.32
N GLN A 198 13.35 -7.77 16.28
CA GLN A 198 12.04 -7.24 15.92
C GLN A 198 11.48 -6.27 16.97
N ALA A 199 11.93 -6.35 18.22
CA ALA A 199 11.43 -5.52 19.32
C ALA A 199 11.66 -4.02 19.07
N GLU A 200 12.77 -3.63 18.45
CA GLU A 200 13.04 -2.23 18.10
C GLU A 200 12.03 -1.69 17.09
N THR A 201 11.67 -2.51 16.10
CA THR A 201 10.71 -2.11 15.06
C THR A 201 9.32 -1.93 15.66
N GLU A 202 8.92 -2.81 16.58
CA GLU A 202 7.64 -2.73 17.26
C GLU A 202 7.54 -1.52 18.19
N VAL A 203 8.58 -1.25 18.97
CA VAL A 203 8.61 -0.06 19.82
C VAL A 203 8.52 1.19 18.97
N ARG A 204 9.19 1.23 17.81
CA ARG A 204 9.10 2.36 16.88
C ARG A 204 7.68 2.56 16.34
N SER A 205 6.97 1.49 15.96
CA SER A 205 5.57 1.61 15.50
C SER A 205 4.64 2.06 16.63
N ALA A 206 4.77 1.49 17.82
CA ALA A 206 3.96 1.88 18.97
C ALA A 206 4.16 3.37 19.35
N LEU A 207 5.39 3.87 19.29
CA LEU A 207 5.70 5.28 19.51
C LEU A 207 5.07 6.18 18.42
N ALA A 208 5.13 5.78 17.15
CA ALA A 208 4.51 6.53 16.06
C ALA A 208 2.98 6.61 16.21
N GLU A 209 2.34 5.52 16.64
CA GLU A 209 0.90 5.46 16.91
C GLU A 209 0.51 6.36 18.09
N ASP A 210 1.29 6.37 19.18
CA ASP A 210 1.02 7.25 20.32
C ASP A 210 1.14 8.74 19.94
N PHE A 211 2.17 9.10 19.18
CA PHE A 211 2.31 10.46 18.67
C PHE A 211 1.13 10.88 17.79
N GLY A 212 0.70 10.02 16.86
CA GLY A 212 -0.45 10.29 16.01
C GLY A 212 -1.74 10.49 16.81
N ARG A 213 -1.96 9.66 17.84
CA ARG A 213 -3.13 9.77 18.73
C ARG A 213 -3.10 11.06 19.57
N LYS A 214 -1.96 11.37 20.20
CA LYS A 214 -1.82 12.54 21.06
C LYS A 214 -1.94 13.84 20.27
N GLU A 215 -1.37 13.88 19.07
CA GLU A 215 -1.54 15.01 18.17
C GLU A 215 -3.00 15.20 17.77
N ALA A 216 -3.69 14.11 17.37
CA ALA A 216 -5.10 14.20 16.99
C ALA A 216 -6.00 14.74 18.12
N LEU A 217 -5.71 14.34 19.37
CA LEU A 217 -6.40 14.89 20.53
C LEU A 217 -6.09 16.38 20.75
N GLY A 218 -4.83 16.79 20.60
CA GLY A 218 -4.45 18.20 20.70
C GLY A 218 -5.10 19.07 19.63
N PHE A 219 -5.30 18.55 18.40
CA PHE A 219 -6.04 19.29 17.37
C PHE A 219 -7.51 19.53 17.72
N LEU A 220 -8.16 18.58 18.39
CA LEU A 220 -9.60 18.62 18.60
C LEU A 220 -10.00 19.28 19.92
N PHE A 221 -9.26 18.99 20.99
CA PHE A 221 -9.60 19.39 22.36
C PHE A 221 -8.56 20.31 23.00
N GLY A 222 -7.59 20.80 22.22
CA GLY A 222 -6.46 21.53 22.77
C GLY A 222 -6.82 22.85 23.42
N ASP A 223 -6.31 23.08 24.62
CA ASP A 223 -6.57 24.29 25.43
C ASP A 223 -5.57 25.44 25.16
N GLY A 224 -4.56 25.19 24.33
CA GLY A 224 -3.51 26.14 23.97
C GLY A 224 -2.46 26.37 25.06
N ARG A 225 -2.59 25.76 26.25
CA ARG A 225 -1.57 25.80 27.30
C ARG A 225 -0.60 24.63 27.20
N ASN A 226 -1.08 23.39 27.13
CA ASN A 226 -0.21 22.19 27.16
C ASN A 226 -0.64 21.02 26.26
N GLY A 227 -1.67 21.18 25.44
CA GLY A 227 -2.16 20.13 24.57
C GLY A 227 -3.58 20.41 24.18
#